data_AF-A0A139H4J5-F1
#
_entry.id   AF-A0A139H4J5-F1
#
_cell.length_a   1.000
_cell.length_b   1.000
_cell.length_c   1.000
_cell.angle_alpha   90.00
_cell.angle_beta   90.00
_cell.angle_gamma   90.00
#
_symmetry.space_group_name_H-M   'P 1'
#
loop_
_entity.id
_entity.type
_entity.pdbx_description
1 polymer ?
#
loop_
_entity_poly.entity_id
_entity_poly.type
_entity_poly.pdbx_seq_one_letter_code
_entity_poly.pdbx_strand_id
1 'polypeptide(L)'
;MFDSSYIDFHILASHLPLQLFHLRLLRVLQGTTPIDQHHPPTQSRWVPTSISRSFKRRSRAMSCASCSAFAAGRYDPIFHERHKAVQHWLYMLLRQLNVIHRASRPSRPDKARRLGYKAKQGYVIYRVRVRRGGRKRPVPKGATYGKPTNQGVNQLKYQRSLKSTAEERVGRRCANLRVLNSYWINQDSTYKYYEVILVDPQHKAIRKDPRINWIVNPVHKHRESRGLTATGKKSRGLNKGHRYNNTKAGRRHTWKRQNTLSLWRYR
;
A
#
# COMPACT_ATOMS: atom_id res chain seq x y z
N MET A 1 67.44 -10.24 35.63
CA MET A 1 68.48 -10.03 34.61
C MET A 1 67.80 -9.29 33.46
N PHE A 2 67.86 -7.95 33.49
CA PHE A 2 68.81 -7.12 32.74
C PHE A 2 68.52 -7.22 31.23
N ASP A 3 68.31 -6.17 30.43
CA ASP A 3 68.19 -4.71 30.59
C ASP A 3 67.71 -4.19 29.22
N SER A 4 66.88 -3.14 29.16
CA SER A 4 67.23 -1.79 28.64
C SER A 4 67.64 -1.75 27.14
N SER A 5 67.04 -0.93 26.25
CA SER A 5 66.98 0.52 26.39
C SER A 5 66.37 1.20 25.12
N TYR A 6 65.80 2.40 25.34
CA TYR A 6 65.97 3.63 24.53
C TYR A 6 65.12 3.81 23.22
N ILE A 7 64.37 4.89 22.95
CA ILE A 7 64.26 6.28 23.46
C ILE A 7 62.83 6.83 23.24
N ASP A 8 62.29 7.47 24.27
CA ASP A 8 61.22 8.50 24.25
C ASP A 8 61.80 9.90 23.95
N PHE A 9 61.06 10.77 23.26
CA PHE A 9 60.97 12.23 23.55
C PHE A 9 59.71 12.77 22.81
N HIS A 10 58.57 13.07 23.45
CA HIS A 10 58.24 14.28 24.22
C HIS A 10 58.68 15.58 23.45
N ILE A 11 57.91 16.67 23.28
CA ILE A 11 56.92 17.29 24.17
C ILE A 11 56.38 18.63 23.57
N LEU A 12 55.18 19.03 24.02
CA LEU A 12 54.59 20.38 24.20
C LEU A 12 54.39 21.32 23.00
N ALA A 13 53.13 21.68 22.72
CA ALA A 13 52.41 22.88 23.19
C ALA A 13 52.44 23.95 22.09
N SER A 14 51.40 24.74 21.81
CA SER A 14 50.79 25.69 22.72
C SER A 14 49.70 26.48 21.98
N HIS A 15 48.61 26.77 22.70
CA HIS A 15 47.87 28.04 22.69
C HIS A 15 46.75 28.33 21.66
N LEU A 16 45.61 28.69 22.25
CA LEU A 16 44.36 29.30 21.78
C LEU A 16 44.56 30.76 21.27
N PRO A 17 43.52 31.61 21.15
CA PRO A 17 42.52 31.80 20.08
C PRO A 17 42.51 33.29 19.57
N LEU A 18 41.39 33.78 18.98
CA LEU A 18 41.03 35.20 18.62
C LEU A 18 41.24 35.57 17.13
N GLN A 19 40.17 35.80 16.35
CA GLN A 19 39.27 36.96 16.19
C GLN A 19 39.77 38.08 15.25
N LEU A 20 38.88 38.45 14.31
CA LEU A 20 38.63 39.78 13.71
C LEU A 20 39.56 40.33 12.61
N PHE A 21 38.94 41.22 11.81
CA PHE A 21 39.42 42.01 10.66
C PHE A 21 39.36 41.30 9.29
N HIS A 22 38.77 41.85 8.22
CA HIS A 22 38.38 43.23 7.93
C HIS A 22 37.28 43.29 6.85
N LEU A 23 36.38 44.26 7.03
CA LEU A 23 35.38 44.80 6.09
C LEU A 23 35.99 45.49 4.86
N ARG A 24 35.28 45.44 3.71
CA ARG A 24 35.04 46.46 2.65
C ARG A 24 34.79 45.69 1.33
N LEU A 25 33.79 45.95 0.49
CA LEU A 25 33.09 47.17 0.07
C LEU A 25 31.75 46.67 -0.57
N LEU A 26 30.54 47.09 -0.14
CA LEU A 26 29.67 48.11 -0.80
C LEU A 26 29.62 47.96 -2.34
N ARG A 27 28.51 48.02 -3.08
CA ARG A 27 27.07 48.37 -2.93
C ARG A 27 26.49 48.20 -4.36
N VAL A 28 25.20 48.53 -4.58
CA VAL A 28 24.48 48.73 -5.89
C VAL A 28 23.69 47.48 -6.32
N LEU A 29 22.36 47.40 -6.47
CA LEU A 29 21.17 48.27 -6.33
C LEU A 29 19.96 47.30 -6.15
N GLN A 30 19.20 47.34 -5.06
CA GLN A 30 17.84 47.91 -4.95
C GLN A 30 16.87 47.66 -6.12
N GLY A 31 15.78 46.95 -5.82
CA GLY A 31 14.59 46.78 -6.65
C GLY A 31 13.41 46.32 -5.79
N THR A 32 12.89 47.22 -4.97
CA THR A 32 11.67 47.08 -4.16
C THR A 32 10.44 47.35 -5.02
N THR A 33 9.46 46.44 -5.07
CA THR A 33 8.11 46.72 -5.58
C THR A 33 7.17 47.06 -4.42
N PRO A 34 6.42 48.17 -4.46
CA PRO A 34 5.54 48.56 -3.38
C PRO A 34 4.20 47.83 -3.39
N ILE A 35 3.70 47.63 -2.18
CA ILE A 35 2.36 47.27 -1.77
C ILE A 35 1.53 48.55 -1.78
N ASP A 36 0.33 48.53 -2.37
CA ASP A 36 -0.66 49.60 -2.18
C ASP A 36 -2.03 49.02 -1.83
N GLN A 37 -2.69 49.67 -0.87
CA GLN A 37 -3.93 49.27 -0.22
C GLN A 37 -5.16 49.97 -0.83
N HIS A 38 -6.27 49.22 -0.87
CA HIS A 38 -7.70 49.59 -0.72
C HIS A 38 -8.28 50.94 -1.21
N HIS A 39 -9.32 50.85 -2.06
CA HIS A 39 -10.59 51.59 -1.94
C HIS A 39 -11.77 50.82 -2.61
N PRO A 40 -12.96 50.68 -1.95
CA PRO A 40 -14.28 50.51 -2.58
C PRO A 40 -14.98 51.89 -2.71
N PRO A 41 -16.24 52.09 -3.17
CA PRO A 41 -17.31 51.16 -3.60
C PRO A 41 -17.98 51.53 -4.94
N THR A 42 -18.78 50.65 -5.53
CA THR A 42 -20.04 51.04 -6.22
C THR A 42 -20.90 49.82 -6.53
N GLN A 43 -22.12 49.82 -5.98
CA GLN A 43 -23.19 48.89 -6.32
C GLN A 43 -23.83 49.33 -7.64
N SER A 44 -23.89 48.44 -8.64
CA SER A 44 -24.92 48.53 -9.67
C SER A 44 -25.60 47.18 -9.81
N ARG A 45 -26.86 47.19 -9.37
CA ARG A 45 -27.86 46.13 -9.40
C ARG A 45 -28.20 45.77 -10.84
N TRP A 46 -28.03 44.52 -11.25
CA TRP A 46 -28.68 43.97 -12.44
C TRP A 46 -29.29 42.61 -12.11
N VAL A 47 -30.62 42.57 -12.22
CA VAL A 47 -31.52 41.41 -12.08
C VAL A 47 -31.48 40.61 -13.41
N PRO A 48 -31.69 39.27 -13.39
CA PRO A 48 -31.19 38.39 -14.43
C PRO A 48 -32.15 38.27 -15.61
N THR A 49 -31.61 38.30 -16.84
CA THR A 49 -32.30 37.81 -18.03
C THR A 49 -31.76 36.45 -18.42
N SER A 50 -32.67 35.48 -18.37
CA SER A 50 -32.51 34.11 -18.84
C SER A 50 -32.31 34.09 -20.36
N ILE A 51 -31.10 33.76 -20.83
CA ILE A 51 -30.92 33.21 -22.18
C ILE A 51 -29.94 32.03 -22.10
N SER A 52 -30.49 30.86 -22.38
CA SER A 52 -29.79 29.62 -22.62
C SER A 52 -28.78 29.77 -23.77
N ARG A 53 -27.49 29.63 -23.47
CA ARG A 53 -26.50 29.23 -24.46
C ARG A 53 -25.62 28.14 -23.88
N SER A 54 -25.73 26.97 -24.48
CA SER A 54 -24.89 25.80 -24.23
C SER A 54 -23.44 26.11 -24.60
N PHE A 55 -22.70 26.70 -23.66
CA PHE A 55 -21.27 26.92 -23.83
C PHE A 55 -20.53 25.60 -23.59
N LYS A 56 -20.48 24.78 -24.63
CA LYS A 56 -19.71 23.53 -24.69
C LYS A 56 -18.23 23.91 -24.65
N ARG A 57 -17.69 24.04 -23.43
CA ARG A 57 -16.27 24.26 -23.16
C ARG A 57 -15.49 23.06 -23.75
N ARG A 58 -15.04 23.20 -25.00
CA ARG A 58 -14.04 22.31 -25.61
C ARG A 58 -12.77 22.45 -24.79
N SER A 59 -12.59 21.57 -23.83
CA SER A 59 -11.27 21.28 -23.29
C SER A 59 -10.38 20.90 -24.45
N ARG A 60 -9.33 21.69 -24.70
CA ARG A 60 -8.18 21.25 -25.47
C ARG A 60 -7.57 20.07 -24.71
N ALA A 61 -8.07 18.87 -24.98
CA ALA A 61 -7.35 17.66 -24.70
C ALA A 61 -6.11 17.72 -25.59
N MET A 62 -4.93 17.90 -25.00
CA MET A 62 -3.70 17.44 -25.62
C MET A 62 -3.84 15.92 -25.78
N SER A 63 -4.39 15.50 -26.91
CA SER A 63 -4.38 14.12 -27.33
C SER A 63 -2.94 13.81 -27.74
N CYS A 64 -2.12 13.37 -26.78
CA CYS A 64 -0.98 12.57 -27.15
C CYS A 64 -1.51 11.36 -27.94
N ALA A 65 -0.94 11.07 -29.10
CA ALA A 65 -1.36 9.96 -29.97
C ALA A 65 -1.38 8.60 -29.22
N SER A 66 -0.64 8.48 -28.11
CA SER A 66 -0.65 7.33 -27.22
C SER A 66 -1.93 7.17 -26.38
N CYS A 67 -2.68 8.25 -26.10
CA CYS A 67 -3.90 8.17 -25.29
C CYS A 67 -5.11 7.66 -26.08
N SER A 68 -5.19 7.96 -27.39
CA SER A 68 -6.29 7.51 -28.27
C SER A 68 -6.15 6.03 -28.64
N ALA A 69 -4.92 5.51 -28.77
CA ALA A 69 -4.66 4.09 -29.03
C ALA A 69 -5.07 3.18 -27.85
N PHE A 70 -4.83 3.64 -26.61
CA PHE A 70 -5.15 2.87 -25.40
C PHE A 70 -6.66 2.72 -25.17
N ALA A 71 -7.45 3.73 -25.54
CA ALA A 71 -8.92 3.68 -25.49
C ALA A 71 -9.53 2.77 -26.58
N ALA A 72 -8.82 2.56 -27.68
CA ALA A 72 -9.28 1.76 -28.82
C ALA A 72 -8.89 0.27 -28.74
N GLY A 73 -8.25 -0.19 -27.65
CA GLY A 73 -7.87 -1.59 -27.46
C GLY A 73 -6.82 -2.13 -28.44
N ARG A 74 -6.16 -1.25 -29.21
CA ARG A 74 -5.12 -1.64 -30.17
C ARG A 74 -3.83 -1.98 -29.43
N TYR A 75 -3.21 -3.11 -29.79
CA TYR A 75 -1.92 -3.54 -29.24
C TYR A 75 -0.82 -2.58 -29.72
N ASP A 76 -0.15 -1.93 -28.78
CA ASP A 76 0.96 -1.02 -29.06
C ASP A 76 2.28 -1.68 -28.63
N PRO A 77 3.10 -2.17 -29.58
CA PRO A 77 4.30 -2.97 -29.27
C PRO A 77 5.34 -2.17 -28.47
N ILE A 78 5.48 -0.87 -28.74
CA ILE A 78 6.45 0.01 -28.08
C ILE A 78 6.08 0.19 -26.59
N PHE A 79 4.79 0.36 -26.30
CA PHE A 79 4.31 0.45 -24.92
C PHE A 79 4.54 -0.86 -24.16
N HIS A 80 4.30 -2.00 -24.82
CA HIS A 80 4.48 -3.32 -24.22
C HIS A 80 5.94 -3.62 -23.88
N GLU A 81 6.88 -3.30 -24.78
CA GLU A 81 8.32 -3.46 -24.53
C GLU A 81 8.82 -2.54 -23.41
N ARG A 82 8.41 -1.26 -23.41
CA ARG A 82 8.73 -0.33 -22.32
C ARG A 82 8.19 -0.83 -20.98
N HIS A 83 6.95 -1.33 -20.94
CA HIS A 83 6.36 -1.87 -19.72
C HIS A 83 7.10 -3.14 -19.25
N LYS A 84 7.50 -4.04 -20.17
CA LYS A 84 8.34 -5.20 -19.84
C LYS A 84 9.68 -4.78 -19.24
N ALA A 85 10.36 -3.80 -19.83
CA ALA A 85 11.63 -3.29 -19.33
C ALA A 85 11.50 -2.71 -17.91
N VAL A 86 10.46 -1.90 -17.66
CA VAL A 86 10.17 -1.35 -16.31
C VAL A 86 9.86 -2.47 -15.32
N GLN A 87 9.07 -3.48 -15.71
CA GLN A 87 8.79 -4.63 -14.85
C GLN A 87 10.06 -5.43 -14.56
N HIS A 88 10.94 -5.63 -15.54
CA HIS A 88 12.21 -6.34 -15.38
C HIS A 88 13.13 -5.59 -14.41
N TRP A 89 13.32 -4.28 -14.61
CA TRP A 89 14.12 -3.45 -13.72
C TRP A 89 13.57 -3.44 -12.28
N LEU A 90 12.26 -3.26 -12.13
CA LEU A 90 11.59 -3.31 -10.83
C LEU A 90 11.74 -4.68 -10.16
N TYR A 91 11.73 -5.76 -10.94
CA TYR A 91 11.96 -7.11 -10.46
C TYR A 91 13.37 -7.31 -9.92
N MET A 92 14.41 -6.83 -10.64
CA MET A 92 15.80 -6.96 -10.19
C MET A 92 16.00 -6.28 -8.84
N LEU A 93 15.44 -5.08 -8.69
CA LEU A 93 15.46 -4.37 -7.42
C LEU A 93 14.74 -5.17 -6.31
N LEU A 94 13.50 -5.62 -6.56
CA LEU A 94 12.68 -6.33 -5.56
C LEU A 94 13.28 -7.65 -5.06
N ARG A 95 14.10 -8.33 -5.87
CA ARG A 95 14.76 -9.58 -5.47
C ARG A 95 15.84 -9.37 -4.40
N GLN A 96 16.60 -8.28 -4.51
CA GLN A 96 17.66 -7.94 -3.56
C GLN A 96 17.11 -7.47 -2.21
N LEU A 97 15.89 -6.92 -2.20
CA LEU A 97 15.25 -6.47 -0.97
C LEU A 97 14.86 -7.63 -0.03
N ASN A 98 14.78 -7.29 1.27
CA ASN A 98 14.26 -8.17 2.32
C ASN A 98 12.81 -8.64 2.05
N VAL A 99 12.41 -9.75 2.69
CA VAL A 99 11.10 -10.38 2.48
C VAL A 99 9.93 -9.41 2.71
N ILE A 100 10.03 -8.59 3.76
CA ILE A 100 9.11 -7.50 4.10
C ILE A 100 9.94 -6.22 4.15
N HIS A 101 9.61 -5.25 3.29
CA HIS A 101 10.33 -3.99 3.18
C HIS A 101 9.35 -2.81 3.15
N ARG A 102 9.65 -1.72 3.88
CA ARG A 102 8.83 -0.50 3.86
C ARG A 102 9.12 0.31 2.59
N ALA A 103 8.11 0.54 1.76
CA ALA A 103 8.26 1.42 0.60
C ALA A 103 7.99 2.88 0.99
N SER A 104 8.78 3.81 0.45
CA SER A 104 8.57 5.25 0.64
C SER A 104 7.34 5.75 -0.12
N ARG A 105 7.12 5.24 -1.33
CA ARG A 105 6.02 5.63 -2.23
C ARG A 105 5.42 4.40 -2.92
N PRO A 106 4.12 4.42 -3.29
CA PRO A 106 3.52 3.32 -4.05
C PRO A 106 4.21 3.20 -5.41
N SER A 107 4.53 1.98 -5.83
CA SER A 107 5.04 1.74 -7.19
C SER A 107 3.94 2.02 -8.23
N ARG A 108 2.67 1.82 -7.85
CA ARG A 108 1.48 2.02 -8.68
C ARG A 108 0.47 2.95 -8.00
N PRO A 109 0.63 4.29 -8.12
CA PRO A 109 -0.23 5.25 -7.43
C PRO A 109 -1.69 5.20 -7.91
N ASP A 110 -1.91 4.90 -9.20
CA ASP A 110 -3.22 4.68 -9.83
C ASP A 110 -4.02 3.59 -9.11
N LYS A 111 -3.40 2.42 -8.92
CA LYS A 111 -4.04 1.26 -8.31
C LYS A 111 -4.21 1.45 -6.82
N ALA A 112 -3.21 2.02 -6.16
CA ALA A 112 -3.27 2.32 -4.73
C ALA A 112 -4.45 3.25 -4.41
N ARG A 113 -4.64 4.33 -5.18
CA ARG A 113 -5.76 5.28 -5.00
C ARG A 113 -7.12 4.62 -5.14
N ARG A 114 -7.29 3.72 -6.12
CA ARG A 114 -8.53 2.95 -6.30
C ARG A 114 -8.87 2.06 -5.10
N LEU A 115 -7.85 1.63 -4.35
CA LEU A 115 -7.99 0.77 -3.18
C LEU A 115 -8.06 1.55 -1.85
N GLY A 116 -8.08 2.88 -1.90
CA GLY A 116 -8.27 3.75 -0.74
C GLY A 116 -7.00 4.40 -0.20
N TYR A 117 -5.85 4.29 -0.89
CA TYR A 117 -4.65 5.05 -0.53
C TYR A 117 -4.85 6.55 -0.80
N LYS A 118 -4.38 7.37 0.13
CA LYS A 118 -4.27 8.83 -0.03
C LYS A 118 -2.86 9.25 0.37
N ALA A 119 -2.30 10.21 -0.37
CA ALA A 119 -0.99 10.78 -0.09
C ALA A 119 -1.11 11.80 1.06
N LYS A 120 -1.23 11.30 2.29
CA LYS A 120 -1.21 12.07 3.53
C LYS A 120 -0.51 11.27 4.63
N GLN A 121 -0.09 11.94 5.69
CA GLN A 121 0.55 11.29 6.83
C GLN A 121 -0.38 10.25 7.48
N GLY A 122 0.21 9.16 7.97
CA GLY A 122 -0.50 8.02 8.55
C GLY A 122 -0.83 6.88 7.56
N TYR A 123 -0.59 7.05 6.27
CA TYR A 123 -0.58 5.93 5.30
C TYR A 123 0.84 5.41 5.11
N VAL A 124 1.00 4.09 5.16
CA VAL A 124 2.29 3.43 4.93
C VAL A 124 2.11 2.29 3.93
N ILE A 125 3.13 2.03 3.14
CA ILE A 125 3.13 0.96 2.15
C ILE A 125 4.26 0.00 2.45
N TYR A 126 3.95 -1.29 2.45
CA TYR A 126 4.94 -2.35 2.58
C TYR A 126 4.95 -3.23 1.34
N ARG A 127 6.15 -3.56 0.87
CA ARG A 127 6.40 -4.57 -0.15
C ARG A 127 6.62 -5.90 0.54
N VAL A 128 5.97 -6.94 0.04
CA VAL A 128 6.16 -8.29 0.55
C VAL A 128 6.26 -9.29 -0.60
N ARG A 129 7.18 -10.25 -0.45
CA ARG A 129 7.28 -11.41 -1.33
C ARG A 129 6.68 -12.66 -0.69
N VAL A 130 5.93 -13.42 -1.50
CA VAL A 130 5.32 -14.69 -1.09
C VAL A 130 5.71 -15.78 -2.10
N ARG A 131 6.14 -16.94 -1.61
CA ARG A 131 6.49 -18.08 -2.48
C ARG A 131 5.25 -18.54 -3.25
N ARG A 132 5.44 -18.83 -4.52
CA ARG A 132 4.44 -19.44 -5.40
C ARG A 132 4.36 -20.94 -5.16
N GLY A 133 3.29 -21.55 -5.66
CA GLY A 133 3.08 -22.99 -5.63
C GLY A 133 1.95 -23.42 -4.70
N GLY A 134 1.76 -24.73 -4.62
CA GLY A 134 0.86 -25.38 -3.68
C GLY A 134 1.44 -25.40 -2.27
N ARG A 135 0.71 -26.03 -1.34
CA ARG A 135 1.17 -26.22 0.03
C ARG A 135 1.28 -27.71 0.30
N LYS A 136 2.50 -28.22 0.41
CA LYS A 136 2.76 -29.60 0.86
C LYS A 136 2.17 -29.79 2.27
N ARG A 137 1.53 -30.93 2.51
CA ARG A 137 1.10 -31.31 3.86
C ARG A 137 2.34 -31.50 4.75
N PRO A 138 2.40 -30.90 5.95
CA PRO A 138 3.51 -31.12 6.87
C PRO A 138 3.34 -32.49 7.53
N VAL A 139 3.89 -33.53 6.91
CA VAL A 139 3.94 -34.90 7.46
C VAL A 139 5.37 -35.44 7.38
N PRO A 140 5.84 -36.14 8.42
CA PRO A 140 7.15 -36.76 8.40
C PRO A 140 7.20 -37.82 7.29
N LYS A 141 8.25 -37.78 6.47
CA LYS A 141 8.48 -38.72 5.34
C LYS A 141 7.35 -38.83 4.31
N GLY A 142 6.33 -37.98 4.35
CA GLY A 142 5.14 -38.12 3.50
C GLY A 142 4.14 -39.18 3.98
N ALA A 143 4.37 -39.80 5.13
CA ALA A 143 3.49 -40.84 5.67
C ALA A 143 2.27 -40.23 6.36
N THR A 144 1.10 -40.46 5.79
CA THR A 144 -0.20 -40.12 6.36
C THR A 144 -0.89 -41.40 6.81
N TYR A 145 -1.21 -41.51 8.09
CA TYR A 145 -1.97 -42.64 8.62
C TYR A 145 -3.47 -42.46 8.40
N GLY A 146 -4.19 -43.56 8.14
CA GLY A 146 -5.65 -43.59 8.00
C GLY A 146 -6.13 -43.87 6.57
N LYS A 147 -7.39 -43.47 6.31
CA LYS A 147 -8.11 -43.80 5.07
C LYS A 147 -7.36 -43.34 3.81
N PRO A 148 -7.38 -44.11 2.69
CA PRO A 148 -6.71 -43.77 1.43
C PRO A 148 -7.02 -42.37 0.89
N THR A 149 -8.25 -41.90 1.09
CA THR A 149 -8.69 -40.55 0.66
C THR A 149 -7.87 -39.41 1.26
N ASN A 150 -7.31 -39.62 2.45
CA ASN A 150 -6.52 -38.62 3.16
C ASN A 150 -5.02 -38.71 2.88
N GLN A 151 -4.57 -39.63 2.02
CA GLN A 151 -3.14 -39.89 1.81
C GLN A 151 -2.42 -38.89 0.88
N GLY A 152 -3.14 -37.95 0.27
CA GLY A 152 -2.54 -36.93 -0.59
C GLY A 152 -1.60 -35.95 0.14
N VAL A 153 -0.39 -35.75 -0.40
CA VAL A 153 0.63 -34.85 0.19
C VAL A 153 1.02 -33.67 -0.73
N ASN A 154 1.29 -33.92 -2.01
CA ASN A 154 1.96 -32.95 -2.89
C ASN A 154 1.00 -31.99 -3.62
N GLN A 155 -0.11 -32.49 -4.16
CA GLN A 155 -0.99 -31.72 -5.05
C GLN A 155 -2.02 -30.84 -4.32
N LEU A 156 -1.89 -30.68 -3.00
CA LEU A 156 -2.79 -29.89 -2.18
C LEU A 156 -2.65 -28.39 -2.46
N LYS A 157 -3.80 -27.72 -2.57
CA LYS A 157 -3.89 -26.27 -2.78
C LYS A 157 -4.26 -25.58 -1.47
N TYR A 158 -3.68 -24.40 -1.26
CA TYR A 158 -4.02 -23.63 -0.07
C TYR A 158 -5.38 -22.95 -0.23
N GLN A 159 -6.22 -22.98 0.81
CA GLN A 159 -7.57 -22.41 0.73
C GLN A 159 -7.58 -20.89 0.58
N ARG A 160 -6.55 -20.20 1.08
CA ARG A 160 -6.41 -18.74 0.95
C ARG A 160 -5.49 -18.39 -0.21
N SER A 161 -5.76 -17.25 -0.84
CA SER A 161 -4.89 -16.74 -1.91
C SER A 161 -3.54 -16.26 -1.36
N LEU A 162 -2.49 -16.30 -2.20
CA LEU A 162 -1.15 -15.79 -1.86
C LEU A 162 -1.17 -14.32 -1.41
N LYS A 163 -2.08 -13.53 -1.99
CA LYS A 163 -2.31 -12.13 -1.62
C LYS A 163 -2.85 -11.98 -0.18
N SER A 164 -3.68 -12.89 0.29
CA SER A 164 -4.15 -12.89 1.69
C SER A 164 -3.03 -13.28 2.65
N THR A 165 -2.16 -14.22 2.26
CA THR A 165 -0.95 -14.56 3.02
C THR A 165 0.03 -13.39 3.10
N ALA A 166 0.17 -12.61 2.02
CA ALA A 166 0.95 -11.38 2.00
C ALA A 166 0.42 -10.35 3.03
N GLU A 167 -0.89 -10.09 3.01
CA GLU A 167 -1.54 -9.18 3.96
C GLU A 167 -1.30 -9.62 5.42
N GLU A 168 -1.45 -10.92 5.71
CA GLU A 168 -1.25 -11.45 7.06
C GLU A 168 0.22 -11.39 7.51
N ARG A 169 1.20 -11.68 6.64
CA ARG A 169 2.62 -11.55 6.97
C ARG A 169 2.97 -10.12 7.37
N VAL A 170 2.45 -9.14 6.62
CA VAL A 170 2.66 -7.71 6.90
C VAL A 170 1.92 -7.30 8.18
N GLY A 171 0.66 -7.73 8.36
CA GLY A 171 -0.12 -7.44 9.57
C GLY A 171 0.52 -7.99 10.85
N ARG A 172 1.14 -9.17 10.78
CA ARG A 172 1.90 -9.74 11.92
C ARG A 172 3.18 -8.96 12.20
N ARG A 173 3.92 -8.53 11.17
CA ARG A 173 5.16 -7.74 11.34
C ARG A 173 4.87 -6.32 11.86
N CYS A 174 3.76 -5.72 11.42
CA CYS A 174 3.35 -4.36 11.75
C CYS A 174 2.06 -4.37 12.59
N ALA A 175 2.09 -4.98 13.77
CA ALA A 175 0.89 -5.21 14.60
C ALA A 175 0.15 -3.91 15.01
N ASN A 176 0.88 -2.81 15.18
CA ASN A 176 0.32 -1.51 15.56
C ASN A 176 -0.48 -0.86 14.42
N LEU A 177 -0.15 -1.20 13.17
CA LEU A 177 -0.81 -0.67 11.99
C LEU A 177 -2.08 -1.49 11.65
N ARG A 178 -2.89 -0.94 10.74
CA ARG A 178 -4.12 -1.59 10.25
C ARG A 178 -4.01 -1.81 8.75
N VAL A 179 -4.17 -3.05 8.31
CA VAL A 179 -4.19 -3.39 6.89
C VAL A 179 -5.47 -2.84 6.26
N LEU A 180 -5.32 -1.97 5.27
CA LEU A 180 -6.45 -1.44 4.50
C LEU A 180 -6.79 -2.38 3.35
N ASN A 181 -5.82 -2.59 2.44
CA ASN A 181 -5.94 -3.42 1.25
C ASN A 181 -4.55 -3.74 0.69
N SER A 182 -4.47 -4.52 -0.38
CA SER A 182 -3.21 -4.79 -1.08
C SER A 182 -3.40 -4.91 -2.60
N TYR A 183 -2.32 -4.86 -3.35
CA TYR A 183 -2.32 -5.08 -4.81
C TYR A 183 -1.05 -5.78 -5.29
N TRP A 184 -1.15 -6.38 -6.48
CA TRP A 184 -0.03 -7.05 -7.15
C TRP A 184 0.86 -6.03 -7.86
N ILE A 185 2.17 -6.24 -7.76
CA ILE A 185 3.18 -5.41 -8.41
C ILE A 185 3.80 -6.18 -9.57
N ASN A 186 4.42 -7.32 -9.24
CA ASN A 186 5.18 -8.13 -10.17
C ASN A 186 5.20 -9.61 -9.70
N GLN A 187 5.60 -10.52 -10.58
CA GLN A 187 5.77 -11.94 -10.28
C GLN A 187 7.01 -12.51 -10.95
N ASP A 188 7.56 -13.52 -10.32
CA ASP A 188 8.68 -14.34 -10.76
C ASP A 188 8.23 -15.81 -10.73
N SER A 189 8.98 -16.74 -11.30
CA SER A 189 8.74 -18.19 -11.20
C SER A 189 8.55 -18.65 -9.74
N THR A 190 9.40 -18.17 -8.84
CA THR A 190 9.43 -18.61 -7.43
C THR A 190 8.57 -17.74 -6.51
N TYR A 191 8.45 -16.44 -6.77
CA TYR A 191 7.78 -15.49 -5.87
C TYR A 191 6.71 -14.65 -6.56
N LYS A 192 5.74 -14.17 -5.76
CA LYS A 192 4.85 -13.06 -6.13
C LYS A 192 5.07 -11.89 -5.19
N TYR A 193 5.08 -10.69 -5.75
CA TYR A 193 5.30 -9.44 -5.04
C TYR A 193 3.99 -8.67 -4.91
N TYR A 194 3.71 -8.23 -3.69
CA TYR A 194 2.52 -7.45 -3.35
C TYR A 194 2.91 -6.20 -2.58
N GLU A 195 2.16 -5.13 -2.82
CA GLU A 195 2.19 -3.91 -2.03
C GLU A 195 0.95 -3.90 -1.13
N VAL A 196 1.17 -3.83 0.18
CA VAL A 196 0.13 -3.79 1.21
C VAL A 196 0.03 -2.37 1.72
N ILE A 197 -1.18 -1.81 1.66
CA ILE A 197 -1.51 -0.48 2.17
C ILE A 197 -1.90 -0.64 3.63
N LEU A 198 -1.19 0.07 4.49
CA LEU A 198 -1.40 0.12 5.92
C LEU A 198 -1.79 1.55 6.33
N VAL A 199 -2.52 1.62 7.43
CA VAL A 199 -2.93 2.86 8.07
C VAL A 199 -2.51 2.82 9.52
N ASP A 200 -1.94 3.92 10.00
CA ASP A 200 -1.64 4.15 11.41
C ASP A 200 -2.88 4.73 12.14
N PRO A 201 -3.51 3.97 13.05
CA PRO A 201 -4.67 4.45 13.80
C PRO A 201 -4.32 5.51 14.87
N GLN A 202 -3.05 5.63 15.28
CA GLN A 202 -2.63 6.62 16.29
C GLN A 202 -2.41 8.01 15.69
N HIS A 203 -2.21 8.11 14.38
CA HIS A 203 -1.94 9.37 13.70
C HIS A 203 -3.14 10.32 13.67
N LYS A 204 -2.95 11.59 14.10
CA LYS A 204 -4.02 12.62 14.16
C LYS A 204 -4.72 12.83 12.79
N ALA A 205 -3.96 12.86 11.69
CA ALA A 205 -4.49 13.00 10.33
C ALA A 205 -5.40 11.84 9.86
N ILE A 206 -5.33 10.66 10.51
CA ILE A 206 -6.25 9.55 10.25
C ILE A 206 -7.47 9.66 11.14
N ARG A 207 -7.27 9.96 12.44
CA ARG A 207 -8.37 10.09 13.41
C ARG A 207 -9.33 11.25 13.10
N LYS A 208 -8.79 12.38 12.63
CA LYS A 208 -9.58 13.57 12.26
C LYS A 208 -10.32 13.43 10.93
N ASP A 209 -9.92 12.50 10.05
CA ASP A 209 -10.55 12.37 8.73
C ASP A 209 -11.79 11.45 8.78
N PRO A 210 -13.01 11.99 8.57
CA PRO A 210 -14.25 11.22 8.66
C PRO A 210 -14.37 10.11 7.60
N ARG A 211 -13.58 10.14 6.52
CA ARG A 211 -13.65 9.12 5.46
C ARG A 211 -12.97 7.81 5.84
N ILE A 212 -11.97 7.86 6.72
CA ILE A 212 -11.13 6.70 7.09
C ILE A 212 -11.17 6.38 8.59
N ASN A 213 -11.64 7.30 9.43
CA ASN A 213 -11.68 7.15 10.90
C ASN A 213 -12.30 5.83 11.37
N TRP A 214 -13.23 5.23 10.61
CA TRP A 214 -13.82 3.92 10.89
C TRP A 214 -12.75 2.87 11.18
N ILE A 215 -11.58 2.89 10.52
CA ILE A 215 -10.53 1.88 10.70
C ILE A 215 -9.86 1.95 12.09
N VAL A 216 -10.00 3.07 12.79
CA VAL A 216 -9.43 3.31 14.12
C VAL A 216 -10.19 2.52 15.19
N ASN A 217 -11.47 2.25 14.98
CA ASN A 217 -12.30 1.53 15.95
C ASN A 217 -11.70 0.15 16.28
N PRO A 218 -11.78 -0.30 17.55
CA PRO A 218 -11.16 -1.55 17.99
C PRO A 218 -11.69 -2.79 17.25
N VAL A 219 -12.93 -2.75 16.74
CA VAL A 219 -13.55 -3.80 15.93
C VAL A 219 -12.75 -4.09 14.65
N HIS A 220 -11.93 -3.15 14.17
CA HIS A 220 -11.12 -3.27 12.95
C HIS A 220 -9.66 -3.69 13.21
N LYS A 221 -9.32 -4.17 14.41
CA LYS A 221 -8.03 -4.83 14.69
C LYS A 221 -7.86 -6.11 13.87
N HIS A 222 -6.67 -6.36 13.31
CA HIS A 222 -6.32 -7.59 12.58
C HIS A 222 -7.39 -8.09 11.59
N ARG A 223 -7.84 -7.20 10.69
CA ARG A 223 -8.83 -7.52 9.64
C ARG A 223 -8.31 -8.55 8.65
N GLU A 224 -7.00 -8.54 8.39
CA GLU A 224 -6.28 -9.49 7.54
C GLU A 224 -6.36 -10.92 8.09
N SER A 225 -6.19 -11.11 9.39
CA SER A 225 -6.27 -12.43 10.04
C SER A 225 -7.70 -12.99 10.04
N ARG A 226 -8.71 -12.12 10.16
CA ARG A 226 -10.14 -12.48 10.10
C ARG A 226 -10.71 -12.57 8.69
N GLY A 227 -9.89 -12.30 7.66
CA GLY A 227 -10.32 -12.33 6.26
C GLY A 227 -11.37 -11.28 5.90
N LEU A 228 -11.29 -10.08 6.48
CA LEU A 228 -12.18 -8.94 6.23
C LEU A 228 -11.64 -7.94 5.20
N THR A 229 -10.43 -8.15 4.69
CA THR A 229 -9.89 -7.45 3.52
C THR A 229 -10.62 -7.88 2.25
N ALA A 230 -10.50 -7.12 1.16
CA ALA A 230 -11.12 -7.48 -0.12
C ALA A 230 -10.68 -8.88 -0.58
N THR A 231 -9.40 -9.19 -0.40
CA THR A 231 -8.80 -10.50 -0.70
C THR A 231 -9.37 -11.61 0.17
N GLY A 232 -9.47 -11.37 1.49
CA GLY A 232 -10.03 -12.33 2.44
C GLY A 232 -11.51 -12.63 2.18
N LYS A 233 -12.31 -11.59 1.90
CA LYS A 233 -13.74 -11.74 1.53
C LYS A 233 -13.93 -12.59 0.28
N LYS A 234 -13.07 -12.40 -0.74
CA LYS A 234 -13.07 -13.23 -1.96
C LYS A 234 -12.76 -14.70 -1.64
N SER A 235 -11.77 -14.95 -0.79
CA SER A 235 -11.40 -16.32 -0.36
C SER A 235 -12.52 -17.03 0.42
N ARG A 236 -13.32 -16.27 1.17
CA ARG A 236 -14.47 -16.79 1.93
C ARG A 236 -15.69 -17.11 1.06
N GLY A 237 -15.65 -16.73 -0.23
CA GLY A 237 -16.79 -16.91 -1.14
C GLY A 237 -18.02 -16.10 -0.72
N LEU A 238 -17.82 -14.88 -0.21
CA LEU A 238 -18.94 -14.00 0.14
C LEU A 238 -19.44 -13.27 -1.10
N ASN A 239 -20.63 -13.62 -1.56
CA ASN A 239 -21.30 -12.95 -2.69
C ASN A 239 -22.81 -13.21 -2.63
N LYS A 240 -23.56 -12.62 -3.56
CA LYS A 240 -25.02 -12.77 -3.70
C LYS A 240 -25.37 -13.80 -4.78
N GLY A 241 -26.54 -14.42 -4.67
CA GLY A 241 -27.08 -15.37 -5.65
C GLY A 241 -27.07 -16.83 -5.19
N HIS A 242 -27.74 -17.70 -5.94
CA HIS A 242 -28.00 -19.10 -5.57
C HIS A 242 -26.72 -19.92 -5.29
N ARG A 243 -25.59 -19.58 -5.94
CA ARG A 243 -24.29 -20.26 -5.74
C ARG A 243 -23.66 -20.01 -4.35
N TYR A 244 -24.18 -19.06 -3.57
CA TYR A 244 -23.59 -18.60 -2.30
C TYR A 244 -24.47 -18.89 -1.08
N ASN A 245 -25.48 -19.74 -1.22
CA ASN A 245 -26.40 -20.11 -0.13
C ASN A 245 -25.65 -20.65 1.10
N ASN A 246 -24.60 -21.44 0.87
CA ASN A 246 -23.79 -22.06 1.92
C ASN A 246 -22.71 -21.13 2.51
N THR A 247 -22.52 -19.91 1.98
CA THR A 247 -21.46 -19.00 2.42
C THR A 247 -21.94 -17.61 2.83
N LYS A 248 -23.23 -17.28 2.67
CA LYS A 248 -23.83 -15.94 2.93
C LYS A 248 -23.44 -15.30 4.27
N ALA A 249 -23.56 -16.02 5.39
CA ALA A 249 -23.15 -15.56 6.73
C ALA A 249 -21.78 -16.10 7.17
N GLY A 250 -21.14 -16.91 6.33
CA GLY A 250 -19.95 -17.72 6.62
C GLY A 250 -20.27 -19.21 6.65
N ARG A 251 -19.41 -20.02 6.01
CA ARG A 251 -19.62 -21.46 5.78
C ARG A 251 -19.96 -22.23 7.06
N ARG A 252 -19.20 -22.00 8.14
CA ARG A 252 -19.43 -22.67 9.43
C ARG A 252 -20.73 -22.22 10.09
N HIS A 253 -21.09 -20.94 9.99
CA HIS A 253 -22.31 -20.41 10.58
C HIS A 253 -23.55 -21.00 9.89
N THR A 254 -23.57 -21.03 8.56
CA THR A 254 -24.67 -21.65 7.79
C THR A 254 -24.79 -23.14 8.10
N TRP A 255 -23.67 -23.86 8.13
CA TRP A 255 -23.66 -25.29 8.47
C TRP A 255 -24.21 -25.54 9.88
N LYS A 256 -23.78 -24.77 10.89
CA LYS A 256 -24.32 -24.90 12.25
C LYS A 256 -25.84 -24.74 12.27
N ARG A 257 -26.37 -23.66 11.68
CA ARG A 257 -27.81 -23.41 11.62
C ARG A 257 -28.60 -24.57 10.99
N GLN A 258 -28.05 -25.22 9.96
CA GLN A 258 -28.72 -26.35 9.28
C GLN A 258 -28.66 -27.66 10.08
N ASN A 259 -27.64 -27.84 10.91
CA ASN A 259 -27.43 -29.07 11.68
C ASN A 259 -27.86 -28.92 13.16
N THR A 260 -28.29 -27.73 13.57
CA THR A 260 -28.87 -27.50 14.90
C THR A 260 -30.33 -27.93 14.88
N LEU A 261 -30.66 -28.92 15.72
CA LEU A 261 -32.04 -29.35 15.95
C LEU A 261 -32.80 -28.27 16.74
N SER A 262 -33.87 -27.73 16.18
CA SER A 262 -34.75 -26.79 16.86
C SER A 262 -35.82 -27.54 17.64
N LEU A 263 -35.69 -27.53 18.97
CA LEU A 263 -36.67 -28.12 19.88
C LEU A 263 -37.55 -27.00 20.44
N TRP A 264 -38.73 -26.81 19.84
CA TRP A 264 -39.71 -25.85 20.33
C TRP A 264 -40.40 -26.38 21.58
N ARG A 265 -40.75 -25.47 22.51
CA ARG A 265 -41.43 -25.81 23.77
C ARG A 265 -42.79 -26.46 23.53
N TYR A 266 -43.50 -26.00 22.51
CA TYR A 266 -44.75 -26.55 22.01
C TYR A 266 -44.52 -26.96 20.55
N ARG A 267 -44.99 -28.15 20.17
CA ARG A 267 -44.85 -28.71 18.83
C ARG A 267 -46.20 -28.88 18.18
#